data_AF-A0A2C9LZE4-F1
#
_entry.id   AF-A0A2C9LZE4-F1
#
_cell.length_a   1.000
_cell.length_b   1.000
_cell.length_c   1.000
_cell.angle_alpha   90.00
_cell.angle_beta   90.00
_cell.angle_gamma   90.00
#
_symmetry.space_group_name_H-M   'P 1'
#
loop_
_entity.id
_entity.type
_entity.pdbx_description
1 polymer ?
#
loop_
_entity_poly.entity_id
_entity_poly.type
_entity_poly.pdbx_seq_one_letter_code
_entity_poly.pdbx_strand_id
1 'polypeptide(L)'
;MCQAGSYGSYCNTQCSVHCNNTCSFKDGSCLCKPGYRGTLCNDECAHGYYGLYCSTECSSHCNTTCDKVDGHCSCQPGYTGSKCDQTCPPPYFGLNCSGECSTGCLNQTCNAVSGKCITCVPGYYGDYCVTKCPTGSWGAGCLEKCSPHCLDKCDTQTGTCIHGCKEGFSTSNCSVQCDSNHYGQNCSMECPTKCFNASCDNVRGTCDDCLVGFVGKFCEKEIVRDELSQSSYFGIGFGSCGALTVVILTVICVVYIRRKRDIQKNQNQNKRPGYDTVNIAHIKSDIHNYEKVSCEQNIYTGQYETITIDTLK
;
A
#
# COMPACT_ATOMS: atom_id res chain seq x y z
N MET A 1 -32.70 -19.50 -75.15
CA MET A 1 -31.70 -19.57 -74.08
C MET A 1 -30.37 -19.12 -74.67
N CYS A 2 -29.58 -18.31 -73.96
CA CYS A 2 -28.26 -17.88 -74.40
C CYS A 2 -27.20 -18.97 -74.18
N GLN A 3 -26.08 -18.89 -74.89
CA GLN A 3 -24.90 -19.71 -74.64
C GLN A 3 -24.29 -19.35 -73.27
N ALA A 4 -23.54 -20.27 -72.66
CA ALA A 4 -22.87 -20.01 -71.39
C ALA A 4 -21.91 -18.82 -71.53
N GLY A 5 -22.02 -17.83 -70.64
CA GLY A 5 -21.19 -16.63 -70.66
C GLY A 5 -21.84 -15.39 -71.30
N SER A 6 -23.07 -15.49 -71.85
CA SER A 6 -23.83 -14.33 -72.34
C SER A 6 -25.27 -14.27 -71.84
N TYR A 7 -25.86 -13.07 -71.82
CA TYR A 7 -27.21 -12.81 -71.31
C TYR A 7 -27.95 -11.71 -72.09
N GLY A 8 -29.25 -11.58 -71.82
CA GLY A 8 -30.15 -10.58 -72.38
C GLY A 8 -31.00 -11.11 -73.54
N SER A 9 -31.99 -10.33 -73.98
CA SER A 9 -32.99 -10.72 -74.99
C SER A 9 -32.39 -11.16 -76.33
N TYR A 10 -31.20 -10.64 -76.66
CA TYR A 10 -30.46 -10.95 -77.89
C TYR A 10 -29.11 -11.63 -77.62
N CYS A 11 -28.80 -12.00 -76.37
CA CYS A 11 -27.55 -12.67 -75.98
C CYS A 11 -26.24 -11.93 -76.38
N ASN A 12 -26.29 -10.60 -76.51
CA ASN A 12 -25.17 -9.76 -76.93
C ASN A 12 -24.33 -9.22 -75.77
N THR A 13 -24.76 -9.42 -74.53
CA THR A 13 -24.06 -8.92 -73.34
C THR A 13 -23.31 -10.05 -72.67
N GLN A 14 -22.04 -9.83 -72.35
CA GLN A 14 -21.19 -10.84 -71.71
C GLN A 14 -21.36 -10.82 -70.19
N CYS A 15 -21.39 -11.99 -69.56
CA CYS A 15 -21.33 -12.10 -68.10
C CYS A 15 -20.06 -11.43 -67.54
N SER A 16 -20.15 -10.90 -66.32
CA SER A 16 -18.96 -10.40 -65.61
C SER A 16 -17.92 -11.50 -65.41
N VAL A 17 -16.64 -11.15 -65.57
CA VAL A 17 -15.50 -12.05 -65.29
C VAL A 17 -15.38 -12.39 -63.80
N HIS A 18 -16.04 -11.61 -62.95
CA HIS A 18 -16.09 -11.79 -61.51
C HIS A 18 -17.27 -12.65 -61.04
N CYS A 19 -18.04 -13.22 -61.95
CA CYS A 19 -18.97 -14.29 -61.60
C CYS A 19 -18.18 -15.55 -61.20
N ASN A 20 -18.56 -16.19 -60.09
CA ASN A 20 -17.94 -17.43 -59.62
C ASN A 20 -18.30 -18.63 -60.53
N ASN A 21 -19.47 -18.56 -61.17
CA ASN A 21 -20.00 -19.54 -62.14
C ASN A 21 -20.57 -18.79 -63.36
N THR A 22 -21.41 -19.45 -64.16
CA THR A 22 -22.17 -18.82 -65.26
C THR A 22 -23.24 -17.85 -64.72
N CYS A 23 -23.47 -16.74 -65.41
CA CYS A 23 -24.54 -15.81 -65.09
C CYS A 23 -25.90 -16.24 -65.64
N SER A 24 -26.98 -15.72 -65.07
CA SER A 24 -28.35 -15.88 -65.54
C SER A 24 -28.48 -15.38 -66.98
N PHE A 25 -28.94 -16.23 -67.90
CA PHE A 25 -29.14 -15.86 -69.30
C PHE A 25 -30.21 -14.76 -69.49
N LYS A 26 -31.07 -14.52 -68.49
CA LYS A 26 -32.15 -13.53 -68.57
C LYS A 26 -31.64 -12.11 -68.30
N ASP A 27 -30.95 -11.92 -67.19
CA ASP A 27 -30.63 -10.61 -66.62
C ASP A 27 -29.15 -10.43 -66.27
N GLY A 28 -28.32 -11.46 -66.44
CA GLY A 28 -26.88 -11.40 -66.20
C GLY A 28 -26.50 -11.52 -64.73
N SER A 29 -27.47 -11.75 -63.83
CA SER A 29 -27.20 -11.90 -62.40
C SER A 29 -26.37 -13.15 -62.09
N CYS A 30 -25.45 -13.07 -61.12
CA CYS A 30 -24.61 -14.20 -60.75
C CYS A 30 -24.11 -14.12 -59.29
N LEU A 31 -23.60 -15.24 -58.79
CA LEU A 31 -22.84 -15.28 -57.54
C LEU A 31 -21.46 -14.68 -57.78
N CYS A 32 -21.10 -13.64 -57.02
CA CYS A 32 -19.81 -12.98 -57.16
C CYS A 32 -18.66 -13.82 -56.60
N LYS A 33 -17.48 -13.69 -57.22
CA LYS A 33 -16.21 -14.07 -56.60
C LYS A 33 -15.94 -13.14 -55.40
N PRO A 34 -15.19 -13.60 -54.38
CA PRO A 34 -14.79 -12.74 -53.26
C PRO A 34 -14.06 -11.48 -53.75
N GLY A 35 -14.25 -10.35 -53.07
CA GLY A 35 -13.73 -9.04 -53.49
C GLY A 35 -14.66 -8.23 -54.39
N TYR A 36 -15.82 -8.77 -54.76
CA TYR A 36 -16.81 -8.12 -55.61
C TYR A 36 -18.23 -8.25 -55.05
N ARG A 37 -19.09 -7.28 -55.38
CA ARG A 37 -20.51 -7.22 -54.99
C ARG A 37 -21.37 -6.64 -56.13
N GLY A 38 -22.67 -6.52 -55.85
CA GLY A 38 -23.67 -6.09 -56.80
C GLY A 38 -24.27 -7.26 -57.58
N THR A 39 -25.42 -7.05 -58.21
CA THR A 39 -26.16 -8.12 -58.92
C THR A 39 -25.38 -8.68 -60.11
N LEU A 40 -24.55 -7.84 -60.75
CA LEU A 40 -23.70 -8.19 -61.89
C LEU A 40 -22.22 -8.37 -61.51
N CYS A 41 -21.86 -8.28 -60.23
CA CYS A 41 -20.48 -8.45 -59.73
C CYS A 41 -19.45 -7.50 -60.37
N ASN A 42 -19.85 -6.26 -60.68
CA ASN A 42 -18.96 -5.25 -61.25
C ASN A 42 -18.42 -4.27 -60.20
N ASP A 43 -18.98 -4.29 -58.98
CA ASP A 43 -18.55 -3.39 -57.92
C ASP A 43 -17.48 -4.08 -57.08
N GLU A 44 -16.30 -3.48 -56.98
CA GLU A 44 -15.28 -3.96 -56.05
C GLU A 44 -15.67 -3.64 -54.60
N CYS A 45 -15.10 -4.40 -53.66
CA CYS A 45 -15.23 -4.03 -52.25
C CYS A 45 -14.63 -2.66 -51.99
N ALA A 46 -15.38 -1.84 -51.25
CA ALA A 46 -14.87 -0.57 -50.75
C ALA A 46 -13.69 -0.82 -49.79
N HIS A 47 -12.81 0.17 -49.67
CA HIS A 47 -11.72 0.14 -48.69
C HIS A 47 -12.27 -0.20 -47.29
N GLY A 48 -11.65 -1.16 -46.62
CA GLY A 48 -12.08 -1.63 -45.30
C GLY A 48 -13.02 -2.83 -45.34
N TYR A 49 -13.40 -3.35 -46.51
CA TYR A 49 -14.26 -4.53 -46.63
C TYR A 49 -13.64 -5.60 -47.54
N TYR A 50 -13.92 -6.86 -47.24
CA TYR A 50 -13.42 -8.00 -48.00
C TYR A 50 -14.39 -9.20 -48.02
N GLY A 51 -14.04 -10.22 -48.80
CA GLY A 51 -14.71 -11.50 -48.82
C GLY A 51 -15.91 -11.54 -49.75
N LEU A 52 -16.80 -12.52 -49.53
CA LEU A 52 -17.97 -12.71 -50.38
C LEU A 52 -18.96 -11.55 -50.17
N TYR A 53 -19.38 -10.92 -51.26
CA TYR A 53 -20.26 -9.74 -51.26
C TYR A 53 -19.76 -8.57 -50.39
N CYS A 54 -18.47 -8.52 -50.06
CA CYS A 54 -17.87 -7.49 -49.20
C CYS A 54 -18.54 -7.40 -47.81
N SER A 55 -18.93 -8.56 -47.27
CA SER A 55 -19.70 -8.67 -46.03
C SER A 55 -18.85 -8.65 -44.76
N THR A 56 -17.52 -8.70 -44.88
CA THR A 56 -16.60 -8.71 -43.73
C THR A 56 -15.76 -7.45 -43.72
N GLU A 57 -15.57 -6.86 -42.54
CA GLU A 57 -14.74 -5.68 -42.35
C GLU A 57 -13.27 -6.08 -42.08
N CYS A 58 -12.32 -5.32 -42.63
CA CYS A 58 -10.89 -5.47 -42.31
C CYS A 58 -10.66 -5.21 -40.82
N SER A 59 -9.63 -5.84 -40.23
CA SER A 59 -9.20 -5.49 -38.87
C SER A 59 -8.78 -4.02 -38.78
N SER A 60 -9.15 -3.36 -37.69
CA SER A 60 -8.68 -2.00 -37.36
C SER A 60 -7.17 -1.94 -37.09
N HIS A 61 -6.54 -3.09 -36.89
CA HIS A 61 -5.11 -3.25 -36.64
C HIS A 61 -4.29 -3.53 -37.91
N CYS A 62 -4.91 -3.47 -39.09
CA CYS A 62 -4.17 -3.40 -40.34
C CYS A 62 -3.45 -2.05 -40.45
N ASN A 63 -2.19 -2.07 -40.88
CA ASN A 63 -1.40 -0.85 -41.14
C ASN A 63 -1.83 -0.16 -42.45
N THR A 64 -2.37 -0.95 -43.39
CA THR A 64 -2.90 -0.51 -44.68
C THR A 64 -4.30 -1.10 -44.90
N THR A 65 -4.95 -0.81 -46.04
CA THR A 65 -6.16 -1.54 -46.42
C THR A 65 -5.84 -3.03 -46.59
N CYS A 66 -6.75 -3.89 -46.14
CA CYS A 66 -6.63 -5.34 -46.32
C CYS A 66 -6.99 -5.78 -47.74
N ASP A 67 -6.52 -6.97 -48.13
CA ASP A 67 -6.86 -7.57 -49.41
C ASP A 67 -8.38 -7.79 -49.52
N LYS A 68 -9.00 -7.30 -50.60
CA LYS A 68 -10.45 -7.36 -50.81
C LYS A 68 -10.99 -8.79 -50.95
N VAL A 69 -10.16 -9.76 -51.31
CA VAL A 69 -10.56 -11.15 -51.57
C VAL A 69 -10.57 -11.93 -50.25
N ASP A 70 -9.46 -11.94 -49.51
CA ASP A 70 -9.27 -12.82 -48.35
C ASP A 70 -9.10 -12.09 -46.99
N GLY A 71 -8.92 -10.77 -47.02
CA GLY A 71 -8.77 -9.93 -45.84
C GLY A 71 -7.34 -9.86 -45.29
N HIS A 72 -6.35 -10.36 -46.03
CA HIS A 72 -4.96 -10.33 -45.57
C HIS A 72 -4.41 -8.91 -45.48
N CYS A 73 -3.64 -8.59 -44.44
CA CYS A 73 -2.99 -7.28 -44.30
C CYS A 73 -1.70 -7.35 -43.48
N SER A 74 -0.87 -6.31 -43.59
CA SER A 74 0.28 -6.11 -42.69
C SER A 74 -0.19 -5.52 -41.36
N CYS A 75 0.27 -6.06 -40.25
CA CYS A 75 -0.19 -5.67 -38.92
C CYS A 75 0.50 -4.44 -38.37
N GLN A 76 -0.26 -3.65 -37.62
CA GLN A 76 0.29 -2.64 -36.72
C GLN A 76 1.10 -3.32 -35.60
N PRO A 77 2.05 -2.61 -34.96
CA PRO A 77 2.81 -3.16 -33.84
C PRO A 77 1.91 -3.71 -32.73
N GLY A 78 2.25 -4.88 -32.19
CA GLY A 78 1.49 -5.57 -31.16
C GLY A 78 0.40 -6.51 -31.65
N TYR A 79 0.21 -6.61 -32.97
CA TYR A 79 -0.75 -7.53 -33.60
C TYR A 79 -0.07 -8.47 -34.59
N THR A 80 -0.68 -9.64 -34.79
CA THR A 80 -0.20 -10.74 -35.63
C THR A 80 -1.38 -11.51 -36.23
N GLY A 81 -1.06 -12.54 -37.02
CA GLY A 81 -2.01 -13.29 -37.84
C GLY A 81 -2.21 -12.66 -39.21
N SER A 82 -2.76 -13.43 -40.15
CA SER A 82 -2.95 -12.96 -41.53
C SER A 82 -3.92 -11.77 -41.62
N LYS A 83 -4.81 -11.62 -40.65
CA LYS A 83 -5.83 -10.56 -40.60
C LYS A 83 -5.63 -9.57 -39.46
N CYS A 84 -4.52 -9.68 -38.72
CA CYS A 84 -4.19 -8.79 -37.59
C CYS A 84 -5.30 -8.76 -36.52
N ASP A 85 -5.89 -9.93 -36.26
CA ASP A 85 -6.96 -10.16 -35.29
C ASP A 85 -6.43 -10.75 -33.98
N GLN A 86 -5.12 -11.06 -33.92
CA GLN A 86 -4.46 -11.62 -32.75
C GLN A 86 -3.47 -10.62 -32.18
N THR A 87 -3.45 -10.45 -30.87
CA THR A 87 -2.37 -9.73 -30.18
C THR A 87 -1.11 -10.59 -30.17
N CYS A 88 0.07 -9.96 -30.17
CA CYS A 88 1.32 -10.69 -29.97
C CYS A 88 1.25 -11.59 -28.71
N PRO A 89 1.53 -12.89 -28.84
CA PRO A 89 1.53 -13.79 -27.69
C PRO A 89 2.75 -13.51 -26.81
N PRO A 90 2.64 -13.59 -25.47
CA PRO A 90 3.80 -13.55 -24.60
C PRO A 90 4.84 -14.63 -24.99
N PRO A 91 6.14 -14.34 -24.91
CA PRO A 91 6.77 -13.13 -24.37
C PRO A 91 6.99 -12.02 -25.42
N TYR A 92 6.26 -12.01 -26.54
CA TYR A 92 6.59 -11.16 -27.68
C TYR A 92 5.82 -9.83 -27.74
N PHE A 93 6.43 -8.81 -28.35
CA PHE A 93 5.84 -7.49 -28.56
C PHE A 93 6.39 -6.79 -29.83
N GLY A 94 5.78 -5.66 -30.19
CA GLY A 94 6.25 -4.77 -31.25
C GLY A 94 5.81 -5.20 -32.65
N LEU A 95 6.46 -4.65 -33.67
CA LEU A 95 6.16 -4.98 -35.07
C LEU A 95 6.55 -6.44 -35.35
N ASN A 96 5.63 -7.18 -35.98
CA ASN A 96 5.78 -8.61 -36.27
C ASN A 96 6.06 -9.48 -35.03
N CYS A 97 5.76 -8.98 -33.82
CA CYS A 97 6.06 -9.67 -32.56
C CYS A 97 7.54 -10.09 -32.44
N SER A 98 8.44 -9.23 -32.92
CA SER A 98 9.88 -9.53 -32.97
C SER A 98 10.65 -9.11 -31.70
N GLY A 99 10.07 -8.25 -30.86
CA GLY A 99 10.63 -7.90 -29.56
C GLY A 99 10.23 -8.94 -28.50
N GLU A 100 11.09 -9.15 -27.51
CA GLU A 100 10.84 -10.05 -26.38
C GLU A 100 10.84 -9.28 -25.06
N CYS A 101 9.81 -9.49 -24.23
CA CYS A 101 9.64 -8.84 -22.95
C CYS A 101 10.87 -9.10 -22.05
N SER A 102 11.23 -8.10 -21.24
CA SER A 102 12.29 -8.25 -20.23
C SER A 102 11.99 -9.42 -19.28
N THR A 103 13.03 -10.18 -18.89
CA THR A 103 12.92 -11.23 -17.88
C THR A 103 12.55 -10.68 -16.49
N GLY A 104 12.70 -9.38 -16.28
CA GLY A 104 12.22 -8.67 -15.08
C GLY A 104 10.71 -8.43 -15.08
N CYS A 105 10.00 -8.63 -16.18
CA CYS A 105 8.54 -8.61 -16.20
C CYS A 105 7.98 -9.88 -15.55
N LEU A 106 6.93 -9.74 -14.74
CA LEU A 106 6.24 -10.88 -14.14
C LEU A 106 5.67 -11.79 -15.24
N ASN A 107 5.98 -13.08 -15.16
CA ASN A 107 5.65 -14.11 -16.18
C ASN A 107 6.12 -13.76 -17.61
N GLN A 108 7.09 -12.86 -17.75
CA GLN A 108 7.53 -12.32 -19.05
C GLN A 108 6.38 -11.71 -19.87
N THR A 109 5.41 -11.10 -19.19
CA THR A 109 4.29 -10.41 -19.81
C THR A 109 4.54 -8.91 -19.86
N CYS A 110 4.44 -8.32 -21.05
CA CYS A 110 4.56 -6.89 -21.28
C CYS A 110 3.49 -6.40 -22.26
N ASN A 111 3.33 -5.08 -22.35
CA ASN A 111 2.44 -4.46 -23.31
C ASN A 111 2.87 -4.84 -24.74
N ALA A 112 1.97 -5.47 -25.50
CA ALA A 112 2.26 -6.02 -26.82
C ALA A 112 2.74 -4.98 -27.84
N VAL A 113 2.45 -3.69 -27.64
CA VAL A 113 2.89 -2.61 -28.54
C VAL A 113 4.26 -2.07 -28.13
N SER A 114 4.40 -1.67 -26.86
CA SER A 114 5.54 -0.88 -26.36
C SER A 114 6.64 -1.69 -25.68
N GLY A 115 6.36 -2.94 -25.30
CA GLY A 115 7.28 -3.79 -24.54
C GLY A 115 7.39 -3.42 -23.06
N LYS A 116 6.65 -2.40 -22.58
CA LYS A 116 6.65 -2.02 -21.16
C LYS A 116 6.03 -3.12 -20.31
N CYS A 117 6.70 -3.52 -19.25
CA CYS A 117 6.18 -4.54 -18.34
C CYS A 117 4.88 -4.06 -17.69
N ILE A 118 3.91 -4.97 -17.55
CA ILE A 118 2.68 -4.68 -16.80
C ILE A 118 2.99 -4.61 -15.30
N THR A 119 3.74 -5.60 -14.82
CA THR A 119 4.19 -5.70 -13.42
C THR A 119 5.62 -6.22 -13.41
N CYS A 120 6.47 -5.66 -12.56
CA CYS A 120 7.82 -6.19 -12.33
C CYS A 120 7.79 -7.40 -11.39
N VAL A 121 8.74 -8.31 -11.57
CA VAL A 121 9.06 -9.27 -10.50
C VAL A 121 9.58 -8.52 -9.27
N PRO A 122 9.40 -9.05 -8.05
CA PRO A 122 9.91 -8.41 -6.84
C PRO A 122 11.41 -8.13 -6.92
N GLY A 123 11.83 -6.95 -6.46
CA GLY A 123 13.22 -6.51 -6.51
C GLY A 123 13.61 -5.70 -7.75
N TYR A 124 12.69 -5.48 -8.70
CA TYR A 124 12.92 -4.68 -9.90
C TYR A 124 11.84 -3.59 -10.09
N TYR A 125 12.21 -2.50 -10.77
CA TYR A 125 11.34 -1.40 -11.14
C TYR A 125 11.71 -0.75 -12.47
N GLY A 126 10.86 0.21 -12.89
CA GLY A 126 10.95 0.94 -14.15
C GLY A 126 10.10 0.30 -15.25
N ASP A 127 9.90 1.04 -16.35
CA ASP A 127 9.02 0.65 -17.45
C ASP A 127 9.30 -0.74 -18.05
N TYR A 128 10.55 -1.19 -17.99
CA TYR A 128 11.01 -2.48 -18.52
C TYR A 128 11.56 -3.41 -17.43
N CYS A 129 11.40 -3.05 -16.14
CA CYS A 129 11.85 -3.84 -14.99
C CYS A 129 13.32 -4.28 -15.05
N VAL A 130 14.19 -3.43 -15.62
CA VAL A 130 15.63 -3.70 -15.76
C VAL A 130 16.44 -3.15 -14.58
N THR A 131 15.86 -2.28 -13.77
CA THR A 131 16.55 -1.62 -12.66
C THR A 131 16.21 -2.31 -11.36
N LYS A 132 17.22 -2.69 -10.57
CA LYS A 132 17.04 -3.29 -9.24
C LYS A 132 16.58 -2.25 -8.22
N CYS A 133 15.82 -2.67 -7.21
CA CYS A 133 15.37 -1.76 -6.16
C CYS A 133 16.52 -1.04 -5.47
N PRO A 134 16.38 0.27 -5.22
CA PRO A 134 17.34 0.99 -4.38
C PRO A 134 17.25 0.49 -2.93
N THR A 135 18.35 0.67 -2.19
CA THR A 135 18.43 0.33 -0.77
C THR A 135 17.32 1.02 0.02
N GLY A 136 16.65 0.28 0.90
CA GLY A 136 15.53 0.80 1.69
C GLY A 136 14.15 0.60 1.05
N SER A 137 14.08 0.00 -0.15
CA SER A 137 12.83 -0.36 -0.81
C SER A 137 12.83 -1.82 -1.29
N TRP A 138 11.64 -2.40 -1.40
CA TRP A 138 11.49 -3.81 -1.79
C TRP A 138 10.15 -4.07 -2.49
N GLY A 139 9.97 -5.31 -2.94
CA GLY A 139 8.75 -5.77 -3.60
C GLY A 139 8.70 -5.46 -5.11
N ALA A 140 7.55 -5.70 -5.73
CA ALA A 140 7.34 -5.43 -7.15
C ALA A 140 7.26 -3.93 -7.40
N GLY A 141 8.09 -3.40 -8.31
CA GLY A 141 8.14 -1.96 -8.58
C GLY A 141 8.75 -1.13 -7.44
N CYS A 142 9.32 -1.77 -6.40
CA CYS A 142 9.99 -1.11 -5.27
C CYS A 142 9.09 -0.09 -4.52
N LEU A 143 7.79 -0.37 -4.46
CA LEU A 143 6.80 0.50 -3.82
C LEU A 143 6.82 0.37 -2.30
N GLU A 144 7.29 -0.76 -1.77
CA GLU A 144 7.37 -1.01 -0.33
C GLU A 144 8.67 -0.47 0.27
N LYS A 145 8.62 -0.08 1.54
CA LYS A 145 9.78 0.41 2.30
C LYS A 145 10.26 -0.63 3.29
N CYS A 146 11.58 -0.71 3.49
CA CYS A 146 12.15 -1.53 4.56
C CYS A 146 11.69 -1.00 5.92
N SER A 147 11.44 -1.89 6.89
CA SER A 147 11.14 -1.48 8.26
C SER A 147 12.31 -0.67 8.85
N PRO A 148 12.04 0.44 9.56
CA PRO A 148 13.08 1.19 10.26
C PRO A 148 13.71 0.39 11.41
N HIS A 149 13.08 -0.71 11.81
CA HIS A 149 13.53 -1.60 12.87
C HIS A 149 14.44 -2.74 12.38
N CYS A 150 14.75 -2.79 11.07
CA CYS A 150 15.87 -3.61 10.61
C CYS A 150 17.18 -3.11 11.22
N LEU A 151 18.09 -4.03 11.55
CA LEU A 151 19.45 -3.68 12.01
C LEU A 151 20.33 -3.09 10.92
N ASP A 152 20.13 -3.56 9.69
CA ASP A 152 20.78 -3.07 8.47
C ASP A 152 19.70 -2.85 7.40
N LYS A 153 19.95 -3.28 6.16
CA LYS A 153 19.00 -3.28 5.06
C LYS A 153 18.05 -4.49 5.09
N CYS A 154 16.94 -4.35 4.37
CA CYS A 154 16.07 -5.46 4.02
C CYS A 154 16.40 -6.02 2.63
N ASP A 155 16.06 -7.29 2.43
CA ASP A 155 16.09 -7.95 1.14
C ASP A 155 15.10 -7.27 0.18
N THR A 156 15.59 -6.92 -1.00
CA THR A 156 14.82 -6.12 -1.98
C THR A 156 13.66 -6.89 -2.61
N GLN A 157 13.62 -8.21 -2.50
CA GLN A 157 12.54 -9.03 -3.06
C GLN A 157 11.44 -9.28 -2.02
N THR A 158 11.83 -9.61 -0.80
CA THR A 158 10.93 -10.14 0.25
C THR A 158 10.65 -9.15 1.38
N GLY A 159 11.45 -8.09 1.52
CA GLY A 159 11.34 -7.16 2.65
C GLY A 159 11.92 -7.70 3.97
N THR A 160 12.54 -8.88 3.94
CA THR A 160 13.13 -9.52 5.13
C THR A 160 14.40 -8.80 5.57
N CYS A 161 14.54 -8.46 6.84
CA CYS A 161 15.74 -7.79 7.36
C CYS A 161 16.95 -8.75 7.35
N ILE A 162 18.05 -8.38 6.66
CA ILE A 162 19.19 -9.28 6.37
C ILE A 162 20.03 -9.63 7.61
N HIS A 163 19.88 -8.89 8.70
CA HIS A 163 20.55 -9.16 9.99
C HIS A 163 19.57 -9.20 11.17
N GLY A 164 18.29 -9.40 10.90
CA GLY A 164 17.23 -9.40 11.91
C GLY A 164 16.84 -8.00 12.40
N CYS A 165 16.19 -7.97 13.55
CA CYS A 165 15.51 -6.84 14.13
C CYS A 165 16.28 -6.17 15.25
N LYS A 166 16.11 -4.85 15.37
CA LYS A 166 16.50 -4.09 16.55
C LYS A 166 15.74 -4.58 17.79
N GLU A 167 16.24 -4.22 18.96
CA GLU A 167 15.63 -4.56 20.25
C GLU A 167 14.17 -4.13 20.32
N GLY A 168 13.32 -4.98 20.91
CA GLY A 168 11.89 -4.70 21.06
C GLY A 168 11.03 -5.08 19.85
N PHE A 169 11.63 -5.59 18.76
CA PHE A 169 10.91 -5.98 17.55
C PHE A 169 11.27 -7.41 17.09
N SER A 170 10.29 -8.08 16.48
CA SER A 170 10.35 -9.43 15.91
C SER A 170 9.67 -9.47 14.54
N THR A 171 9.55 -10.69 13.98
CA THR A 171 9.15 -11.03 12.60
C THR A 171 10.24 -10.81 11.56
N SER A 172 10.09 -11.43 10.39
CA SER A 172 11.05 -11.33 9.28
C SER A 172 11.28 -9.90 8.81
N ASN A 173 10.28 -9.02 8.94
CA ASN A 173 10.33 -7.62 8.55
C ASN A 173 10.30 -6.65 9.74
N CYS A 174 10.49 -7.12 10.98
CA CYS A 174 10.58 -6.25 12.17
C CYS A 174 9.39 -5.30 12.31
N SER A 175 8.17 -5.80 12.06
CA SER A 175 6.93 -5.01 12.13
C SER A 175 6.19 -5.18 13.45
N VAL A 176 6.51 -6.22 14.22
CA VAL A 176 5.80 -6.59 15.43
C VAL A 176 6.71 -6.35 16.62
N GLN A 177 6.18 -5.71 17.66
CA GLN A 177 6.90 -5.55 18.93
C GLN A 177 6.97 -6.89 19.67
N CYS A 178 7.93 -7.06 20.59
CA CYS A 178 7.91 -8.26 21.42
C CYS A 178 6.60 -8.39 22.19
N ASP A 179 6.17 -9.62 22.40
CA ASP A 179 5.10 -9.91 23.34
C ASP A 179 5.55 -9.53 24.77
N SER A 180 4.62 -9.56 25.72
CA SER A 180 4.92 -9.16 27.10
C SER A 180 6.01 -10.00 27.76
N ASN A 181 6.27 -11.19 27.24
CA ASN A 181 7.11 -12.21 27.88
C ASN A 181 8.50 -12.31 27.26
N HIS A 182 8.78 -11.59 26.16
CA HIS A 182 10.09 -11.56 25.52
C HIS A 182 10.60 -10.13 25.37
N TYR A 183 11.92 -10.01 25.28
CA TYR A 183 12.58 -8.72 25.08
C TYR A 183 13.88 -8.84 24.27
N GLY A 184 14.44 -7.67 23.93
CA GLY A 184 15.73 -7.53 23.27
C GLY A 184 15.70 -7.78 21.77
N GLN A 185 16.88 -8.01 21.20
CA GLN A 185 17.07 -8.20 19.76
C GLN A 185 16.30 -9.43 19.27
N ASN A 186 15.51 -9.28 18.20
CA ASN A 186 14.63 -10.34 17.68
C ASN A 186 13.69 -10.96 18.71
N CYS A 187 13.45 -10.30 19.86
CA CYS A 187 12.70 -10.85 20.99
C CYS A 187 13.20 -12.23 21.43
N SER A 188 14.51 -12.44 21.40
CA SER A 188 15.12 -13.75 21.68
C SER A 188 15.35 -14.02 23.17
N MET A 189 15.12 -13.05 24.06
CA MET A 189 15.28 -13.20 25.50
C MET A 189 13.92 -13.29 26.19
N GLU A 190 13.77 -14.19 27.16
CA GLU A 190 12.56 -14.32 27.98
C GLU A 190 12.63 -13.41 29.21
N CYS A 191 11.51 -12.78 29.55
CA CYS A 191 11.37 -11.94 30.74
C CYS A 191 11.66 -12.74 32.03
N PRO A 192 12.26 -12.12 33.07
CA PRO A 192 12.48 -12.80 34.33
C PRO A 192 11.16 -13.28 34.95
N THR A 193 11.13 -14.55 35.37
CA THR A 193 9.90 -15.19 35.92
C THR A 193 9.42 -14.60 37.24
N LYS A 194 10.26 -13.80 37.91
CA LYS A 194 9.95 -13.09 39.15
C LYS A 194 9.31 -11.72 38.93
N CYS A 195 9.14 -11.33 37.67
CA CYS A 195 8.38 -10.14 37.30
C CYS A 195 6.89 -10.43 37.38
N PHE A 196 6.10 -9.41 37.72
CA PHE A 196 4.66 -9.57 37.79
C PHE A 196 4.10 -10.02 36.43
N ASN A 197 3.31 -11.11 36.42
CA ASN A 197 2.82 -11.79 35.21
C ASN A 197 3.91 -12.21 34.18
N ALA A 198 5.16 -12.35 34.60
CA ALA A 198 6.30 -12.55 33.69
C ALA A 198 6.40 -11.48 32.59
N SER A 199 5.91 -10.26 32.87
CA SER A 199 5.91 -9.13 31.94
C SER A 199 7.13 -8.24 32.17
N CYS A 200 7.78 -7.79 31.10
CA CYS A 200 8.90 -6.86 31.17
C CYS A 200 8.97 -5.90 29.98
N ASP A 201 9.79 -4.85 30.09
CA ASP A 201 10.08 -3.91 28.99
C ASP A 201 10.66 -4.67 27.80
N ASN A 202 10.02 -4.56 26.63
CA ASN A 202 10.38 -5.33 25.43
C ASN A 202 11.78 -5.01 24.87
N VAL A 203 12.41 -3.90 25.27
CA VAL A 203 13.77 -3.55 24.85
C VAL A 203 14.79 -4.10 25.85
N ARG A 204 14.67 -3.71 27.12
CA ARG A 204 15.70 -3.92 28.14
C ARG A 204 15.44 -5.10 29.06
N GLY A 205 14.23 -5.64 29.08
CA GLY A 205 13.84 -6.74 29.96
C GLY A 205 13.62 -6.33 31.41
N THR A 206 13.55 -5.03 31.69
CA THR A 206 13.33 -4.52 33.05
C THR A 206 11.87 -4.63 33.44
N CYS A 207 11.60 -4.89 34.71
CA CYS A 207 10.25 -5.15 35.19
C CYS A 207 9.66 -3.94 35.90
N ASP A 208 8.40 -3.64 35.58
CA ASP A 208 7.66 -2.54 36.21
C ASP A 208 7.32 -2.87 37.68
N ASP A 209 7.03 -4.15 37.96
CA ASP A 209 6.76 -4.63 39.31
C ASP A 209 7.26 -6.08 39.50
N CYS A 210 7.61 -6.42 40.74
CA CYS A 210 8.15 -7.72 41.14
C CYS A 210 7.13 -8.52 41.94
N LEU A 211 7.21 -9.85 41.84
CA LEU A 211 6.48 -10.73 42.77
C LEU A 211 6.91 -10.44 44.22
N VAL A 212 5.97 -10.62 45.15
CA VAL A 212 6.20 -10.37 46.57
C VAL A 212 7.43 -11.13 47.06
N GLY A 213 8.36 -10.41 47.70
CA GLY A 213 9.62 -10.96 48.17
C GLY A 213 10.79 -10.78 47.21
N PHE A 214 10.60 -10.14 46.05
CA PHE A 214 11.67 -9.82 45.11
C PHE A 214 11.78 -8.30 44.87
N VAL A 215 13.01 -7.82 44.67
CA VAL A 215 13.34 -6.43 44.32
C VAL A 215 14.49 -6.39 43.32
N GLY A 216 14.72 -5.24 42.70
CA GLY A 216 15.73 -5.06 41.65
C GLY A 216 15.09 -4.75 40.30
N LYS A 217 15.91 -4.40 39.30
CA LYS A 217 15.39 -4.02 37.97
C LYS A 217 14.89 -5.24 37.16
N PHE A 218 15.36 -6.42 37.51
CA PHE A 218 15.01 -7.70 36.90
C PHE A 218 14.41 -8.67 37.95
N CYS A 219 13.98 -8.14 39.10
CA CYS A 219 13.46 -8.91 40.23
C CYS A 219 14.42 -10.03 40.71
N GLU A 220 15.71 -9.75 40.65
CA GLU A 220 16.79 -10.72 40.88
C GLU A 220 17.20 -10.85 42.36
N LYS A 221 16.79 -9.92 43.23
CA LYS A 221 17.16 -9.92 44.65
C LYS A 221 15.99 -10.34 45.51
N GLU A 222 16.17 -11.37 46.32
CA GLU A 222 15.17 -11.80 47.30
C GLU A 222 15.25 -10.91 48.54
N ILE A 223 14.10 -10.52 49.09
CA ILE A 223 14.01 -9.78 50.35
C ILE A 223 14.29 -10.77 51.49
N VAL A 224 15.57 -10.95 51.81
CA VAL A 224 15.97 -11.65 53.03
C VAL A 224 15.58 -10.75 54.20
N ARG A 225 14.67 -11.23 55.05
CA ARG A 225 14.48 -10.66 56.38
C ARG A 225 15.70 -11.03 57.23
N ASP A 226 16.83 -10.38 56.98
CA ASP A 226 17.90 -10.39 57.96
C ASP A 226 17.42 -9.62 59.19
N GLU A 227 17.67 -10.25 60.32
CA GLU A 227 17.25 -9.90 61.67
C GLU A 227 17.19 -8.39 61.95
N LEU A 228 15.99 -7.88 62.24
CA LEU A 228 15.84 -6.80 63.22
C LEU A 228 15.58 -7.39 64.61
N SER A 229 16.37 -8.39 65.00
CA SER A 229 16.56 -8.78 66.39
C SER A 229 17.94 -8.34 66.87
N GLN A 230 18.30 -7.07 66.70
CA GLN A 230 19.41 -6.43 67.44
C GLN A 230 19.46 -4.91 67.19
N SER A 231 18.47 -4.17 67.66
CA SER A 231 18.74 -2.86 68.24
C SER A 231 18.57 -2.99 69.75
N SER A 232 19.62 -3.52 70.34
CA SER A 232 20.06 -3.39 71.73
C SER A 232 19.48 -2.16 72.44
N TYR A 233 18.71 -2.42 73.49
CA TYR A 233 18.94 -1.89 74.84
C TYR A 233 19.61 -0.50 74.89
N PHE A 234 18.80 0.55 74.85
CA PHE A 234 19.04 1.74 75.67
C PHE A 234 17.81 1.95 76.54
N GLY A 235 17.82 1.26 77.69
CA GLY A 235 16.99 1.67 78.81
C GLY A 235 17.43 3.07 79.23
N ILE A 236 16.65 4.08 78.89
CA ILE A 236 16.83 5.42 79.46
C ILE A 236 15.90 5.48 80.67
N GLY A 237 16.50 5.29 81.84
CA GLY A 237 15.92 5.69 83.10
C GLY A 237 15.54 7.18 83.06
N PHE A 238 14.41 7.48 83.69
CA PHE A 238 13.91 8.84 83.89
C PHE A 238 14.99 9.77 84.47
N GLY A 239 15.17 10.93 83.84
CA GLY A 239 16.05 11.98 84.34
C GLY A 239 16.09 13.21 83.42
N SER A 240 15.14 14.13 83.63
CA SER A 240 15.20 15.57 83.28
C SER A 240 15.45 16.04 81.83
N CYS A 241 15.59 15.18 80.80
CA CYS A 241 15.83 15.64 79.41
C CYS A 241 14.63 15.47 78.44
N GLY A 242 13.53 14.84 78.87
CA GLY A 242 12.34 14.60 78.02
C GLY A 242 11.40 15.80 77.85
N ALA A 243 11.45 16.78 78.77
CA ALA A 243 10.61 17.97 78.66
C ALA A 243 11.08 18.90 77.53
N LEU A 244 12.40 19.01 77.31
CA LEU A 244 12.95 19.89 76.28
C LEU A 244 12.71 19.33 74.87
N THR A 245 12.78 18.02 74.67
CA THR A 245 12.53 17.40 73.36
C THR A 245 11.06 17.48 72.96
N VAL A 246 10.13 17.31 73.90
CA VAL A 246 8.69 17.50 73.66
C VAL A 246 8.36 18.97 73.40
N VAL A 247 9.00 19.91 74.09
CA VAL A 247 8.83 21.36 73.81
C VAL A 247 9.37 21.72 72.43
N ILE A 248 10.53 21.19 72.03
CA ILE A 248 11.11 21.45 70.71
C ILE A 248 10.23 20.85 69.59
N LEU A 249 9.76 19.61 69.74
CA LEU A 249 8.89 18.97 68.75
C LEU A 249 7.52 19.66 68.65
N THR A 250 6.96 20.13 69.76
CA THR A 250 5.70 20.90 69.74
C THR A 250 5.88 22.26 69.06
N VAL A 251 7.00 22.97 69.31
CA VAL A 251 7.31 24.23 68.62
C VAL A 251 7.51 24.00 67.11
N ILE A 252 8.27 22.97 66.71
CA ILE A 252 8.48 22.62 65.29
C ILE A 252 7.15 22.29 64.62
N CYS A 253 6.30 21.47 65.25
CA CYS A 253 4.96 21.15 64.75
C CYS A 253 4.08 22.41 64.61
N VAL A 254 4.09 23.31 65.59
CA VAL A 254 3.31 24.56 65.53
C VAL A 254 3.81 25.48 64.40
N VAL A 255 5.12 25.62 64.22
CA VAL A 255 5.72 26.40 63.12
C VAL A 255 5.36 25.78 61.77
N TYR A 256 5.44 24.46 61.63
CA TYR A 256 5.08 23.75 60.41
C TYR A 256 3.60 23.92 60.06
N ILE A 257 2.70 23.77 61.04
CA ILE A 257 1.25 23.94 60.83
C ILE A 257 0.91 25.39 60.48
N ARG A 258 1.55 26.39 61.11
CA ARG A 258 1.37 27.81 60.76
C ARG A 258 1.83 28.10 59.34
N ARG A 259 3.01 27.60 58.94
CA ARG A 259 3.56 27.78 57.59
C ARG A 259 2.68 27.12 56.52
N LYS A 260 2.11 25.94 56.81
CA LYS A 260 1.14 25.27 55.92
C LYS A 260 -0.18 26.04 55.80
N ARG A 261 -0.66 26.67 56.88
CA ARG A 261 -1.86 27.53 56.86
C ARG A 261 -1.66 28.80 56.03
N ASP A 262 -0.47 29.40 56.05
CA ASP A 262 -0.17 30.57 55.21
C ASP A 262 -0.06 30.20 53.71
N ILE A 263 0.50 29.03 53.40
CA ILE A 263 0.52 28.50 52.02
C ILE A 263 -0.90 28.26 51.49
N GLN A 264 -1.82 27.76 52.33
CA GLN A 264 -3.22 27.55 51.92
C GLN A 264 -4.03 28.85 51.77
N LYS A 265 -3.71 29.92 52.52
CA LYS A 265 -4.36 31.23 52.34
C LYS A 265 -4.02 31.88 51.00
N ASN A 266 -2.82 31.66 50.47
CA ASN A 266 -2.39 32.18 49.15
C ASN A 266 -3.02 31.46 47.94
N GLN A 267 -3.56 30.24 48.11
CA GLN A 267 -4.23 29.52 47.00
C GLN A 267 -5.73 29.85 46.86
N ASN A 268 -6.33 30.56 47.82
CA ASN A 268 -7.77 30.90 47.80
C ASN A 268 -8.09 32.30 47.24
N GLN A 269 -7.10 33.06 46.76
CA GLN A 269 -7.34 34.33 46.04
C GLN A 269 -7.20 34.22 44.51
N ASN A 270 -6.96 33.02 43.96
CA ASN A 270 -6.77 32.81 42.52
C ASN A 270 -7.73 31.76 41.91
N LYS A 271 -8.99 31.74 42.36
CA LYS A 271 -10.08 31.04 41.64
C LYS A 271 -10.88 32.05 40.82
N ARG A 272 -10.74 32.00 39.49
CA ARG A 272 -11.69 32.60 38.53
C ARG A 272 -13.01 31.82 38.54
N PRO A 273 -14.14 32.49 38.27
CA PRO A 273 -15.47 31.86 38.27
C PRO A 273 -15.59 30.82 37.13
N GLY A 274 -16.33 29.75 37.43
CA GLY A 274 -16.51 28.58 36.57
C GLY A 274 -17.32 28.86 35.31
N TYR A 275 -17.06 28.05 34.29
CA TYR A 275 -17.93 27.88 33.14
C TYR A 275 -18.55 26.48 33.25
N ASP A 276 -19.88 26.42 33.22
CA ASP A 276 -20.66 25.20 33.38
C ASP A 276 -20.38 24.21 32.24
N THR A 277 -20.21 22.94 32.61
CA THR A 277 -20.15 21.81 31.70
C THR A 277 -21.51 21.58 31.03
N VAL A 278 -21.62 21.89 29.74
CA VAL A 278 -22.73 21.45 28.90
C VAL A 278 -22.56 19.94 28.63
N ASN A 279 -23.62 19.20 28.93
CA ASN A 279 -23.72 17.75 28.86
C ASN A 279 -23.89 17.29 27.40
N ILE A 280 -22.83 16.74 26.79
CA ILE A 280 -22.84 16.22 25.42
C ILE A 280 -23.43 14.80 25.42
N ALA A 281 -24.75 14.70 25.49
CA ALA A 281 -25.49 13.47 25.23
C ALA A 281 -26.74 13.66 24.34
N HIS A 282 -27.05 14.90 23.93
CA HIS A 282 -28.06 15.19 22.91
C HIS A 282 -27.47 16.19 21.93
N ILE A 283 -26.93 15.70 20.82
CA ILE A 283 -27.00 16.21 19.44
C ILE A 283 -26.32 15.12 18.62
N LYS A 284 -27.12 14.11 18.29
CA LYS A 284 -26.76 13.01 17.38
C LYS A 284 -27.79 12.96 16.27
N SER A 285 -27.96 14.09 15.59
CA SER A 285 -28.40 14.14 14.20
C SER A 285 -27.91 15.47 13.64
N ASP A 286 -27.53 15.45 12.37
CA ASP A 286 -27.14 16.62 11.59
C ASP A 286 -25.69 17.07 11.84
N ILE A 287 -24.77 16.49 11.05
CA ILE A 287 -23.96 17.24 10.06
C ILE A 287 -23.03 16.24 9.39
N HIS A 288 -23.45 15.81 8.21
CA HIS A 288 -22.57 15.38 7.13
C HIS A 288 -21.93 16.65 6.54
N ASN A 289 -20.67 16.55 6.10
CA ASN A 289 -19.85 17.59 5.45
C ASN A 289 -19.16 18.57 6.41
N TYR A 290 -17.85 18.41 6.62
CA TYR A 290 -16.81 19.22 5.95
C TYR A 290 -15.41 18.80 6.44
N GLU A 291 -14.41 19.20 5.67
CA GLU A 291 -13.06 18.68 5.57
C GLU A 291 -12.14 18.80 6.79
N LYS A 292 -11.11 17.94 6.78
CA LYS A 292 -9.89 18.02 7.56
C LYS A 292 -9.27 19.43 7.49
N VAL A 293 -9.17 20.10 8.64
CA VAL A 293 -8.16 21.14 8.87
C VAL A 293 -7.21 20.61 9.94
N SER A 294 -5.94 20.42 9.56
CA SER A 294 -4.87 20.07 10.50
C SER A 294 -4.20 21.35 10.99
N CYS A 295 -4.14 21.53 12.31
CA CYS A 295 -3.26 22.51 12.94
C CYS A 295 -2.19 21.74 13.73
N GLU A 296 -0.94 21.83 13.31
CA GLU A 296 0.20 21.41 14.11
C GLU A 296 0.49 22.46 15.20
N GLN A 297 0.56 22.03 16.46
CA GLN A 297 1.06 22.85 17.55
C GLN A 297 2.55 22.61 17.74
N ASN A 298 3.34 23.67 17.67
CA ASN A 298 4.75 23.65 18.05
C ASN A 298 4.86 23.97 19.56
N ILE A 299 5.33 23.01 20.36
CA ILE A 299 5.15 22.97 21.83
C ILE A 299 6.12 23.92 22.59
N TYR A 300 6.97 24.69 21.91
CA TYR A 300 8.09 25.36 22.61
C TYR A 300 8.05 26.86 22.80
N THR A 301 7.08 27.63 22.27
CA THR A 301 7.14 29.12 22.43
C THR A 301 5.84 29.85 22.70
N GLY A 302 4.67 29.22 22.71
CA GLY A 302 3.44 29.85 23.24
C GLY A 302 3.05 31.21 22.61
N GLN A 303 3.37 31.43 21.33
CA GLN A 303 2.90 32.59 20.58
C GLN A 303 2.13 32.14 19.34
N TYR A 304 0.93 32.68 19.14
CA TYR A 304 0.12 32.49 17.96
C TYR A 304 0.54 33.52 16.91
N GLU A 305 0.98 33.09 15.73
CA GLU A 305 1.01 33.95 14.56
C GLU A 305 -0.34 33.91 13.85
N THR A 306 -0.72 35.08 13.35
CA THR A 306 -2.01 35.45 12.79
C THR A 306 -2.33 34.66 11.51
N ILE A 307 -3.52 34.07 11.41
CA ILE A 307 -4.03 33.49 10.16
C ILE A 307 -5.00 34.49 9.52
N THR A 308 -4.58 35.12 8.43
CA THR A 308 -5.45 35.80 7.46
C THR A 308 -6.18 34.76 6.62
N ILE A 309 -7.51 34.84 6.57
CA ILE A 309 -8.35 34.05 5.65
C ILE A 309 -8.79 34.98 4.54
N ASP A 310 -8.23 34.81 3.33
CA ASP A 310 -8.79 35.39 2.12
C ASP A 310 -9.99 34.55 1.68
N THR A 311 -11.19 35.14 1.77
CA THR A 311 -12.40 34.64 1.11
C THR A 311 -12.31 34.92 -0.38
N LEU A 312 -12.14 33.89 -1.20
CA LEU A 312 -12.51 33.95 -2.61
C LEU A 312 -13.99 33.56 -2.77
N LYS A 313 -14.75 34.47 -3.38
CA LYS A 313 -15.94 34.12 -4.16
C LYS A 313 -15.53 33.33 -5.41
#